data_AF-A0A1H1S9X9-F1
#
_entry.id   AF-A0A1H1S9X9-F1
#
_cell.length_a   1.000
_cell.length_b   1.000
_cell.length_c   1.000
_cell.angle_alpha   90.00
_cell.angle_beta   90.00
_cell.angle_gamma   90.00
#
_symmetry.space_group_name_H-M   'P 1'
#
loop_
_entity.id
_entity.type
_entity.pdbx_description
1 polymer ?
#
loop_
_entity_poly.entity_id
_entity_poly.type
_entity_poly.pdbx_seq_one_letter_code
_entity_poly.pdbx_strand_id
1 'polypeptide(L)'
;MTVVWSATELGSRRFSPAPKRSDLADLEDRFRRLRNRRIRGYIEVAIPDVEDLRLNIGFRGEYAVIHMIVTAPLPQSCVLIGDGSVPADAYVEVPIIDELTRFDGDVVLNTYRAWNLIRTFISTGRPDDLGDWRCRATISR
;
A
#
# COMPACT_ATOMS: atom_id res chain seq x y z
N MET A 1 -18.33 -2.75 -5.70
CA MET A 1 -17.77 -1.67 -4.88
C MET A 1 -16.76 -0.90 -5.73
N THR A 2 -16.83 0.42 -5.74
CA THR A 2 -15.95 1.25 -6.58
C THR A 2 -14.72 1.64 -5.79
N VAL A 3 -13.54 1.55 -6.42
CA VAL A 3 -12.25 1.92 -5.85
C VAL A 3 -11.56 2.91 -6.79
N VAL A 4 -10.83 3.86 -6.22
CA VAL A 4 -9.96 4.78 -6.95
C VAL A 4 -8.52 4.38 -6.65
N TRP A 5 -7.72 4.20 -7.70
CA TRP A 5 -6.34 3.77 -7.53
C TRP A 5 -5.40 4.35 -8.58
N SER A 6 -4.15 4.51 -8.19
CA SER A 6 -3.00 4.86 -9.05
C SER A 6 -1.93 3.80 -8.83
N ALA A 7 -1.15 3.44 -9.86
CA ALA A 7 -0.24 2.31 -9.76
C ALA A 7 0.98 2.42 -10.68
N THR A 8 2.05 1.69 -10.33
CA THR A 8 3.17 1.40 -11.23
C THR A 8 2.70 0.82 -12.55
N GLU A 9 3.15 1.41 -13.66
CA GLU A 9 2.82 0.98 -15.02
C GLU A 9 3.54 -0.29 -15.45
N LEU A 10 2.82 -1.15 -16.18
CA LEU A 10 3.38 -2.42 -16.67
C LEU A 10 4.43 -2.22 -17.76
N GLY A 11 4.31 -1.14 -18.55
CA GLY A 11 5.22 -0.81 -19.65
C GLY A 11 6.47 -0.10 -19.15
N SER A 12 6.31 1.12 -18.61
CA SER A 12 7.42 1.95 -18.14
C SER A 12 8.03 1.47 -16.82
N ARG A 13 7.30 0.67 -16.03
CA ARG A 13 7.68 0.25 -14.67
C ARG A 13 7.89 1.41 -13.71
N ARG A 14 7.27 2.55 -14.03
CA ARG A 14 7.24 3.77 -13.20
C ARG A 14 5.85 3.99 -12.64
N PHE A 15 5.77 4.60 -11.46
CA PHE A 15 4.49 5.01 -10.90
C PHE A 15 3.78 6.00 -11.82
N SER A 16 2.51 5.74 -12.13
CA SER A 16 1.64 6.70 -12.79
C SER A 16 0.66 7.26 -11.76
N PRO A 17 0.67 8.58 -11.49
CA PRO A 17 -0.23 9.19 -10.52
C PRO A 17 -1.66 9.32 -11.04
N ALA A 18 -1.92 9.04 -12.32
CA ALA A 18 -3.23 9.20 -12.95
C ALA A 18 -4.25 8.23 -12.32
N PRO A 19 -5.26 8.74 -11.56
CA PRO A 19 -6.19 7.88 -10.85
C PRO A 19 -7.14 7.19 -11.84
N LYS A 20 -7.30 5.89 -11.65
CA LYS A 20 -8.34 5.09 -12.31
C LYS A 20 -9.45 4.79 -11.30
N ARG A 21 -10.69 4.96 -11.73
CA ARG A 21 -11.89 4.54 -11.00
C ARG A 21 -12.40 3.24 -11.62
N SER A 22 -12.50 2.17 -10.84
CA SER A 22 -12.96 0.85 -11.31
C SER A 22 -13.59 0.03 -10.18
N ASP A 23 -13.95 -1.21 -10.46
CA ASP A 23 -14.23 -2.20 -9.42
C ASP A 23 -12.93 -2.81 -8.85
N LEU A 24 -13.11 -3.67 -7.83
CA LEU A 24 -12.01 -4.39 -7.19
C LEU A 24 -11.34 -5.40 -8.12
N ALA A 25 -12.07 -6.02 -9.05
CA ALA A 25 -11.52 -7.04 -9.94
C ALA A 25 -10.47 -6.46 -10.89
N ASP A 26 -10.71 -5.24 -11.41
CA ASP A 26 -9.75 -4.49 -12.21
C ASP A 26 -8.45 -4.17 -11.45
N LEU A 27 -8.59 -3.81 -10.16
CA LEU A 27 -7.45 -3.53 -9.30
C LEU A 27 -6.68 -4.82 -8.95
N GLU A 28 -7.37 -5.92 -8.69
CA GLU A 28 -6.78 -7.25 -8.50
C GLU A 28 -6.03 -7.73 -9.75
N ASP A 29 -6.60 -7.54 -10.95
CA ASP A 29 -5.90 -7.85 -12.20
C ASP A 29 -4.61 -7.02 -12.33
N ARG A 30 -4.67 -5.72 -12.02
CA ARG A 30 -3.48 -4.86 -12.06
C ARG A 30 -2.39 -5.37 -11.12
N PHE A 31 -2.73 -5.65 -9.86
CA PHE A 31 -1.78 -6.19 -8.89
C PHE A 31 -1.19 -7.53 -9.34
N ARG A 32 -2.04 -8.47 -9.80
CA ARG A 32 -1.62 -9.76 -10.33
C ARG A 32 -0.67 -9.64 -11.52
N ARG A 33 -0.93 -8.70 -12.44
CA ARG A 33 -0.06 -8.45 -13.60
C ARG A 33 1.30 -7.90 -13.20
N LEU A 34 1.37 -7.01 -12.21
CA LEU A 34 2.64 -6.52 -11.66
C LEU A 34 3.45 -7.68 -11.06
N ARG A 35 2.80 -8.49 -10.21
CA ARG A 35 3.36 -9.69 -9.58
C ARG A 35 3.88 -10.70 -10.60
N ASN A 36 3.05 -11.10 -11.56
CA ASN A 36 3.38 -12.12 -12.57
C ASN A 36 4.54 -11.70 -13.47
N ARG A 37 4.68 -10.38 -13.74
CA ARG A 37 5.81 -9.83 -14.50
C ARG A 37 7.04 -9.53 -13.65
N ARG A 38 7.01 -9.87 -12.35
CA ARG A 38 8.05 -9.59 -11.35
C ARG A 38 8.45 -8.11 -11.33
N ILE A 39 7.48 -7.23 -11.53
CA ILE A 39 7.66 -5.79 -11.45
C ILE A 39 7.49 -5.40 -9.97
N ARG A 40 8.49 -4.70 -9.42
CA ARG A 40 8.32 -3.99 -8.14
C ARG A 40 7.17 -2.99 -8.29
N GLY A 41 6.20 -3.04 -7.41
CA GLY A 41 4.96 -2.30 -7.57
C GLY A 41 4.70 -1.37 -6.41
N TYR A 42 4.17 -0.20 -6.72
CA TYR A 42 3.56 0.71 -5.77
C TYR A 42 2.15 1.01 -6.25
N ILE A 43 1.17 0.89 -5.35
CA ILE A 43 -0.25 1.14 -5.64
C ILE A 43 -0.82 2.02 -4.54
N GLU A 44 -1.51 3.08 -4.93
CA GLU A 44 -2.31 3.93 -4.06
C GLU A 44 -3.78 3.56 -4.23
N VAL A 45 -4.51 3.50 -3.11
CA VAL A 45 -5.90 3.05 -3.04
C VAL A 45 -6.70 3.99 -2.16
N ALA A 46 -7.81 4.49 -2.69
CA ALA A 46 -8.82 5.25 -1.97
C ALA A 46 -10.22 4.71 -2.27
N ILE A 47 -11.11 4.81 -1.27
CA ILE A 47 -12.53 4.48 -1.42
C ILE A 47 -13.27 5.81 -1.56
N PRO A 48 -14.10 6.02 -2.59
CA PRO A 48 -14.79 7.30 -2.80
C PRO A 48 -15.58 7.81 -1.58
N ASP A 49 -16.16 6.90 -0.80
CA ASP A 49 -17.02 7.22 0.34
C ASP A 49 -16.26 7.28 1.68
N VAL A 50 -14.95 6.99 1.67
CA VAL A 50 -14.06 7.14 2.83
C VAL A 50 -13.14 8.31 2.54
N GLU A 51 -13.61 9.50 2.92
CA GLU A 51 -12.89 10.74 2.72
C GLU A 51 -11.59 10.79 3.55
N ASP A 52 -10.64 11.58 3.08
CA ASP A 52 -9.40 11.91 3.78
C ASP A 52 -8.48 10.75 4.18
N LEU A 53 -8.70 9.54 3.65
CA LEU A 53 -7.87 8.37 3.92
C LEU A 53 -7.48 7.65 2.64
N ARG A 54 -6.17 7.36 2.52
CA ARG A 54 -5.60 6.57 1.43
C ARG A 54 -4.67 5.51 1.98
N LEU A 55 -4.75 4.31 1.43
CA LEU A 55 -3.76 3.27 1.64
C LEU A 55 -2.81 3.17 0.45
N ASN A 56 -1.53 3.01 0.74
CA ASN A 56 -0.49 2.80 -0.25
C ASN A 56 0.19 1.47 0.04
N ILE A 57 0.38 0.63 -0.97
CA ILE A 57 1.15 -0.61 -0.86
C ILE A 57 2.36 -0.55 -1.78
N GLY A 58 3.56 -0.65 -1.19
CA GLY A 58 4.81 -0.90 -1.89
C GLY A 58 5.20 -2.36 -1.76
N PHE A 59 5.56 -3.03 -2.86
CA PHE A 59 5.91 -4.45 -2.84
C PHE A 59 7.01 -4.83 -3.83
N ARG A 60 7.81 -5.84 -3.46
CA ARG A 60 8.88 -6.43 -4.26
C ARG A 60 9.07 -7.89 -3.85
N GLY A 61 8.95 -8.81 -4.81
CA GLY A 61 9.05 -10.23 -4.50
C GLY A 61 7.99 -10.61 -3.47
N GLU A 62 8.37 -11.27 -2.39
CA GLU A 62 7.44 -11.71 -1.34
C GLU A 62 7.19 -10.67 -0.23
N TYR A 63 7.78 -9.48 -0.34
CA TYR A 63 7.73 -8.46 0.71
C TYR A 63 6.88 -7.25 0.29
N ALA A 64 6.13 -6.72 1.24
CA ALA A 64 5.34 -5.51 1.06
C ALA A 64 5.31 -4.67 2.34
N VAL A 65 5.03 -3.37 2.17
CA VAL A 65 4.77 -2.42 3.26
C VAL A 65 3.50 -1.66 2.91
N ILE A 66 2.63 -1.46 3.90
CA ILE A 66 1.41 -0.66 3.78
C ILE A 66 1.58 0.64 4.55
N HIS A 67 1.37 1.76 3.86
CA HIS A 67 1.25 3.07 4.47
C HIS A 67 -0.21 3.51 4.43
N MET A 68 -0.63 4.22 5.48
CA MET A 68 -1.86 4.97 5.51
C MET A 68 -1.52 6.45 5.54
N ILE A 69 -2.16 7.22 4.67
CA ILE A 69 -2.10 8.68 4.66
C ILE A 69 -3.49 9.19 5.03
N VAL A 70 -3.55 9.98 6.09
CA VAL A 70 -4.75 10.69 6.53
C VAL A 70 -4.52 12.18 6.25
N THR A 71 -5.45 12.84 5.55
CA THR A 71 -5.32 14.27 5.16
C THR A 71 -6.10 15.22 6.05
N ALA A 72 -7.13 14.76 6.76
CA ALA A 72 -7.91 15.52 7.71
C ALA A 72 -8.45 14.62 8.83
N PRO A 73 -8.80 15.16 10.02
CA PRO A 73 -8.66 16.55 10.43
C PRO A 73 -7.21 16.97 10.75
N LEU A 74 -6.32 16.01 10.98
CA LEU A 74 -4.89 16.25 11.20
C LEU A 74 -4.08 15.35 10.26
N PRO A 75 -3.21 15.93 9.40
CA PRO A 75 -2.36 15.16 8.51
C PRO A 75 -1.47 14.16 9.27
N GLN A 76 -1.61 12.88 8.95
CA GLN A 76 -0.84 11.80 9.56
C GLN A 76 -0.37 10.82 8.51
N SER A 77 0.83 10.27 8.74
CA SER A 77 1.34 9.12 8.00
C SER A 77 1.58 7.99 8.97
N CYS A 78 0.94 6.86 8.71
CA CYS A 78 1.10 5.66 9.50
C CYS A 78 1.65 4.53 8.63
N VAL A 79 2.43 3.66 9.24
CA VAL A 79 2.87 2.40 8.63
C VAL A 79 2.29 1.24 9.42
N LEU A 80 1.77 0.23 8.72
CA LEU A 80 1.22 -0.95 9.37
C LEU A 80 2.34 -1.79 9.99
N ILE A 81 2.13 -2.30 11.20
CA ILE A 81 3.05 -3.23 11.84
C ILE A 81 3.10 -4.55 11.03
N GLY A 82 4.31 -5.08 10.90
CA GLY A 82 4.64 -6.27 10.14
C GLY A 82 4.02 -7.54 10.72
N ASP A 83 4.11 -8.62 9.95
CA ASP A 83 3.50 -9.91 10.30
C ASP A 83 4.49 -10.93 10.87
N GLY A 84 5.73 -10.51 11.13
CA GLY A 84 6.82 -11.38 11.56
C GLY A 84 7.38 -12.29 10.46
N SER A 85 7.01 -12.07 9.19
CA SER A 85 7.61 -12.82 8.06
C SER A 85 9.09 -12.49 7.82
N VAL A 86 9.57 -11.37 8.36
CA VAL A 86 10.95 -10.93 8.32
C VAL A 86 11.43 -10.66 9.75
N PRO A 87 12.63 -11.15 10.14
CA PRO A 87 13.22 -10.82 11.44
C PRO A 87 13.33 -9.30 11.65
N ALA A 88 13.09 -8.82 12.87
CA ALA A 88 13.04 -7.39 13.19
C ALA A 88 14.35 -6.63 12.84
N ASP A 89 15.50 -7.28 12.92
CA ASP A 89 16.82 -6.72 12.59
C ASP A 89 17.20 -6.85 11.11
N ALA A 90 16.43 -7.63 10.34
CA ALA A 90 16.61 -7.76 8.90
C ALA A 90 15.95 -6.60 8.16
N TYR A 91 16.49 -6.31 6.97
CA TYR A 91 16.00 -5.21 6.15
C TYR A 91 15.63 -5.69 4.76
N VAL A 92 14.56 -5.11 4.23
CA VAL A 92 14.13 -5.29 2.85
C VAL A 92 13.93 -3.93 2.20
N GLU A 93 14.13 -3.88 0.89
CA GLU A 93 13.85 -2.70 0.10
C GLU A 93 12.56 -2.90 -0.69
N VAL A 94 11.56 -2.05 -0.45
CA VAL A 94 10.33 -2.01 -1.24
C VAL A 94 10.18 -0.63 -1.87
N PRO A 95 9.53 -0.54 -3.05
CA PRO A 95 9.33 0.75 -3.69
C PRO A 95 8.33 1.61 -2.91
N ILE A 96 8.71 2.87 -2.69
CA ILE A 96 7.80 3.97 -2.37
C ILE A 96 7.78 4.86 -3.60
N ILE A 97 6.66 4.84 -4.34
CA ILE A 97 6.56 5.40 -5.68
C ILE A 97 7.62 4.76 -6.60
N ASP A 98 8.70 5.47 -6.91
CA ASP A 98 9.77 5.05 -7.83
C ASP A 98 11.12 4.86 -7.13
N GLU A 99 11.20 5.19 -5.84
CA GLU A 99 12.40 5.06 -5.01
C GLU A 99 12.34 3.77 -4.19
N LEU A 100 13.48 3.09 -4.05
CA LEU A 100 13.59 1.95 -3.14
C LEU A 100 13.92 2.46 -1.75
N THR A 101 13.05 2.16 -0.79
CA THR A 101 13.24 2.54 0.61
C THR A 101 13.48 1.29 1.45
N ARG A 102 14.43 1.38 2.38
CA ARG A 102 14.79 0.31 3.30
C ARG A 102 13.84 0.30 4.48
N PHE A 103 13.23 -0.85 4.75
CA PHE A 103 12.36 -1.09 5.91
C PHE A 103 12.89 -2.27 6.71
N ASP A 104 12.75 -2.20 8.03
CA ASP A 104 13.06 -3.28 8.95
C ASP A 104 11.89 -4.28 9.05
N GLY A 105 12.12 -5.43 9.68
CA GLY A 105 11.11 -6.47 9.84
C GLY A 105 9.88 -6.06 10.65
N ASP A 106 9.96 -4.97 11.44
CA ASP A 106 8.86 -4.48 12.28
C ASP A 106 7.64 -4.02 11.47
N VAL A 107 7.81 -3.69 10.19
CA VAL A 107 6.75 -3.12 9.33
C VAL A 107 6.58 -3.87 8.00
N VAL A 108 7.33 -4.95 7.82
CA VAL A 108 7.32 -5.73 6.58
C VAL A 108 6.31 -6.86 6.69
N LEU A 109 5.55 -7.01 5.62
CA LEU A 109 4.51 -8.01 5.47
C LEU A 109 4.86 -8.96 4.33
N ASN A 110 4.37 -10.19 4.41
CA ASN A 110 4.24 -11.00 3.21
C ASN A 110 3.30 -10.30 2.21
N THR A 111 3.67 -10.24 0.93
CA THR A 111 2.88 -9.49 -0.06
C THR A 111 1.46 -10.03 -0.26
N TYR A 112 1.22 -11.34 -0.16
CA TYR A 112 -0.14 -11.89 -0.25
C TYR A 112 -0.99 -11.48 0.94
N ARG A 113 -0.40 -11.48 2.14
CA ARG A 113 -1.06 -10.96 3.34
C ARG A 113 -1.36 -9.48 3.20
N ALA A 114 -0.39 -8.67 2.77
CA ALA A 114 -0.59 -7.25 2.54
C ALA A 114 -1.72 -7.00 1.53
N TRP A 115 -1.78 -7.78 0.44
CA TRP A 115 -2.88 -7.68 -0.52
C TRP A 115 -4.24 -8.04 0.09
N ASN A 116 -4.31 -9.08 0.93
CA ASN A 116 -5.54 -9.41 1.66
C ASN A 116 -6.02 -8.25 2.53
N LEU A 117 -5.10 -7.54 3.19
CA LEU A 117 -5.42 -6.39 4.03
C LEU A 117 -5.94 -5.20 3.20
N ILE A 118 -5.38 -4.95 2.02
CA ILE A 118 -5.94 -3.97 1.07
C ILE A 118 -7.37 -4.35 0.68
N ARG A 119 -7.65 -5.64 0.44
CA ARG A 119 -9.01 -6.11 0.12
C ARG A 119 -9.97 -5.95 1.30
N THR A 120 -9.52 -6.21 2.52
CA THR A 120 -10.28 -5.96 3.74
C THR A 120 -10.60 -4.47 3.87
N PHE A 121 -9.61 -3.58 3.68
CA PHE A 121 -9.84 -2.14 3.72
C PHE A 121 -10.86 -1.72 2.67
N ILE A 122 -10.70 -2.15 1.41
CA ILE A 122 -11.66 -1.82 0.34
C ILE A 122 -13.06 -2.26 0.73
N SER A 123 -13.23 -3.42 1.37
CA SER A 123 -14.56 -3.96 1.71
C SER A 123 -15.20 -3.31 2.94
N THR A 124 -14.40 -2.84 3.90
CA THR A 124 -14.86 -2.34 5.21
C THR A 124 -14.82 -0.82 5.32
N GLY A 125 -13.89 -0.18 4.61
CA GLY A 125 -13.51 1.21 4.80
C GLY A 125 -12.76 1.51 6.10
N ARG A 126 -12.36 0.49 6.86
CA ARG A 126 -11.87 0.64 8.24
C ARG A 126 -10.40 0.26 8.33
N PRO A 127 -9.48 1.22 8.55
CA PRO A 127 -8.05 0.92 8.70
C PRO A 127 -7.75 0.11 9.97
N ASP A 128 -8.57 0.27 11.02
CA ASP A 128 -8.38 -0.44 12.29
C ASP A 128 -8.58 -1.97 12.16
N ASP A 129 -9.29 -2.41 11.11
CA ASP A 129 -9.50 -3.83 10.82
C ASP A 129 -8.25 -4.49 10.22
N LEU A 130 -7.19 -3.73 9.92
CA LEU A 130 -5.96 -4.23 9.28
C LEU A 130 -4.88 -4.63 10.28
N GLY A 131 -4.97 -4.16 11.52
CA GLY A 131 -3.99 -4.40 12.58
C GLY A 131 -3.46 -3.09 13.19
N ASP A 132 -2.32 -3.19 13.87
CA ASP A 132 -1.72 -2.07 14.58
C ASP A 132 -0.92 -1.15 13.65
N TRP A 133 -0.97 0.15 13.93
CA TRP A 133 -0.34 1.19 13.14
C TRP A 133 0.71 1.97 13.94
N ARG A 134 1.87 2.24 13.33
CA ARG A 134 2.86 3.19 13.85
C ARG A 134 2.71 4.52 13.11
N CYS A 135 2.07 5.48 13.78
CA CYS A 135 1.79 6.80 13.21
C CYS A 135 2.86 7.84 13.55
N ARG A 136 3.13 8.73 12.60
CA ARG A 136 3.88 9.97 12.80
C ARG A 136 3.03 11.14 12.32
N ALA A 137 3.02 12.22 13.10
CA ALA A 137 2.40 13.46 12.65
C ALA A 137 3.16 14.00 11.44
N THR A 138 2.44 14.35 10.37
CA THR A 138 3.04 14.99 9.21
C THR A 138 3.15 16.48 9.52
N ILE A 139 4.34 16.98 9.84
CA ILE A 139 4.55 18.42 10.03
C ILE A 139 4.52 19.07 8.65
N SER A 140 3.42 19.75 8.31
CA SER A 140 3.35 20.64 7.15
C SER A 140 4.45 21.70 7.29
N ARG A 141 5.40 21.74 6.36
CA ARG A 141 6.33 22.88 6.22
C ARG A 141 5.67 23.96 5.38
#